data_AF-A0AAW0BGC5-F1
#
_entry.id   AF-A0AAW0BGC5-F1
#
_cell.length_a   1.000
_cell.length_b   1.000
_cell.length_c   1.000
_cell.angle_alpha   90.00
_cell.angle_beta   90.00
_cell.angle_gamma   90.00
#
_symmetry.space_group_name_H-M   'P 1'
#
loop_
_entity.id
_entity.type
_entity.pdbx_description
1 polymer ?
#
loop_
_entity_poly.entity_id
_entity_poly.type
_entity_poly.pdbx_seq_one_letter_code
_entity_poly.pdbx_strand_id
1 'polypeptide(L)'
;MPRSKHELSVRALKGPCPSAYPFQASIQKILLGQLHAIPSAYEGPQPASASNVKDDISWIWYTFGEKDANNPEDIKASLRAEWCKSRARARRSREEVILVDEEMRRAIEYCRWKGDWWLKQIGNRQGVAPWIEEGLRSYALEQASTEMRRMVEWTQRLKPIRDRAVGLLQWINDPEFQLDGYLAQLASNDINIDLSPDVEDSFMDCSS
;
A
#
# COMPACT_ATOMS: atom_id res chain seq x y z
N MET A 1 2.85 19.82 53.24
CA MET A 1 3.22 18.63 52.45
C MET A 1 3.59 19.07 51.04
N PRO A 2 4.88 19.16 50.69
CA PRO A 2 5.31 19.68 49.40
C PRO A 2 5.63 18.54 48.41
N ARG A 3 5.18 18.69 47.16
CA ARG A 3 5.65 17.90 46.01
C ARG A 3 7.12 18.23 45.77
N SER A 4 8.03 17.28 45.97
CA SER A 4 9.42 17.42 45.50
C SER A 4 9.44 17.25 43.99
N LYS A 5 9.95 18.27 43.29
CA LYS A 5 10.34 18.17 41.89
C LYS A 5 11.60 17.32 41.84
N HIS A 6 11.52 16.10 41.31
CA HIS A 6 12.72 15.38 40.89
C HIS A 6 13.10 15.87 39.50
N GLU A 7 13.99 16.86 39.47
CA GLU A 7 14.74 17.21 38.27
C GLU A 7 15.64 16.04 37.91
N LEU A 8 15.36 15.38 36.78
CA LEU A 8 16.27 14.41 36.18
C LEU A 8 17.46 15.18 35.62
N SER A 9 18.58 15.15 36.35
CA SER A 9 19.88 15.60 35.88
C SER A 9 20.29 14.73 34.70
N VAL A 10 20.15 15.26 33.48
CA VAL A 10 20.72 14.68 32.27
C VAL A 10 22.24 14.82 32.39
N ARG A 11 22.89 13.83 33.01
CA ARG A 11 24.34 13.71 32.95
C ARG A 11 24.71 13.45 31.49
N ALA A 12 25.22 14.49 30.84
CA ALA A 12 25.86 14.42 29.54
C ALA A 12 26.93 13.33 29.56
N LEU A 13 26.72 12.26 28.78
CA LEU A 13 27.75 11.30 28.44
C LEU A 13 28.81 12.04 27.61
N LYS A 14 29.84 12.57 28.28
CA LYS A 14 31.09 13.00 27.64
C LYS A 14 31.87 11.76 27.18
N GLY A 15 31.43 11.15 26.10
CA GLY A 15 32.28 10.38 25.18
C GLY A 15 32.51 11.21 23.92
N PRO A 16 33.61 11.01 23.17
CA PRO A 16 33.78 11.66 21.88
C PRO A 16 32.57 11.32 20.99
N CYS A 17 31.85 12.36 20.56
CA CYS A 17 30.76 12.21 19.60
C CYS A 17 31.39 11.72 18.29
N PRO A 18 31.05 10.52 17.76
CA PRO A 18 31.55 10.07 16.48
C PRO A 18 30.88 10.93 15.40
N SER A 19 31.49 12.08 15.11
CA SER A 19 31.13 12.89 13.96
C SER A 19 31.39 12.05 12.71
N ALA A 20 30.34 11.80 11.94
CA ALA A 20 30.33 11.01 10.70
C ALA A 20 30.22 9.49 10.87
N TYR A 21 29.05 9.01 11.32
CA TYR A 21 28.55 7.74 10.81
C TYR A 21 28.19 7.93 9.33
N PRO A 22 28.72 7.12 8.38
CA PRO A 22 28.43 7.25 6.96
C PRO A 22 27.09 6.56 6.63
N PHE A 23 26.03 6.90 7.37
CA PHE A 23 24.72 6.26 7.22
C PHE A 23 24.14 6.49 5.82
N GLN A 24 24.36 7.68 5.24
CA GLN A 24 23.93 8.01 3.87
C GLN A 24 24.63 7.21 2.77
N ALA A 25 25.95 7.03 2.85
CA ALA A 25 26.72 6.26 1.86
C ALA A 25 26.36 4.76 1.88
N SER A 26 25.87 4.28 3.02
CA SER A 26 25.46 2.89 3.25
C SER A 26 24.11 2.60 2.59
N ILE A 27 23.17 3.52 2.70
CA ILE A 27 21.83 3.40 2.08
C ILE A 27 21.94 3.41 0.56
N GLN A 28 22.79 4.28 -0.01
CA GLN A 28 22.97 4.36 -1.46
C GLN A 28 23.49 3.04 -2.05
N LYS A 29 24.36 2.32 -1.34
CA LYS A 29 24.88 1.00 -1.77
C LYS A 29 23.84 -0.11 -1.66
N ILE A 30 22.96 -0.06 -0.65
CA ILE A 30 21.83 -0.98 -0.50
C ILE A 30 20.83 -0.79 -1.65
N LEU A 31 20.53 0.45 -2.01
CA LEU A 31 19.63 0.76 -3.13
C LEU A 31 20.22 0.37 -4.49
N LEU A 32 21.55 0.27 -4.61
CA LEU A 32 22.26 -0.19 -5.80
C LEU A 32 22.51 -1.72 -5.82
N GLY A 33 21.95 -2.48 -4.87
CA GLY A 33 22.05 -3.95 -4.84
C GLY A 33 23.41 -4.51 -4.40
N GLN A 34 24.31 -3.67 -3.87
CA GLN A 34 25.65 -4.04 -3.46
C GLN A 34 25.68 -4.51 -1.99
N LEU A 35 25.03 -5.64 -1.71
CA LEU A 35 24.83 -6.17 -0.35
C LEU A 35 26.12 -6.67 0.34
N HIS A 36 27.19 -6.94 -0.41
CA HIS A 36 28.49 -7.37 0.13
C HIS A 36 29.27 -6.25 0.85
N ALA A 37 28.84 -4.99 0.71
CA ALA A 37 29.51 -3.82 1.26
C ALA A 37 28.84 -3.27 2.54
N ILE A 38 27.87 -3.99 3.12
CA ILE A 38 27.32 -3.66 4.43
C ILE A 38 28.41 -3.99 5.46
N PRO A 39 28.93 -3.00 6.22
CA PRO A 39 29.84 -3.31 7.31
C PRO A 39 29.08 -4.20 8.30
N SER A 40 29.55 -5.44 8.47
CA SER A 40 29.11 -6.29 9.56
C SER A 40 29.32 -5.49 10.84
N ALA A 41 28.24 -5.23 11.58
CA ALA A 41 28.28 -4.32 12.69
C ALA A 41 29.27 -4.84 13.75
N TYR A 42 30.35 -4.08 13.96
CA TYR A 42 31.39 -4.18 15.00
C TYR A 42 32.76 -4.70 14.56
N GLU A 43 33.64 -3.79 14.13
CA GLU A 43 35.10 -3.97 14.25
C GLU A 43 35.63 -2.98 15.31
N GLY A 44 35.44 -3.35 16.59
CA GLY A 44 36.23 -2.80 17.69
C GLY A 44 37.57 -3.55 17.85
N PRO A 45 38.57 -3.01 18.58
CA PRO A 45 39.87 -3.65 18.72
C PRO A 45 39.73 -5.06 19.31
N GLN A 46 40.20 -6.08 18.58
CA GLN A 46 40.13 -7.49 18.99
C GLN A 46 40.88 -7.71 20.32
N PRO A 47 40.21 -8.21 21.37
CA PRO A 47 40.91 -8.87 22.46
C PRO A 47 41.07 -10.35 22.12
N ALA A 48 42.32 -10.82 22.20
CA ALA A 48 42.65 -12.22 22.14
C ALA A 48 41.91 -13.02 23.22
N SER A 49 41.26 -14.11 22.81
CA SER A 49 40.98 -15.37 23.54
C SER A 49 39.58 -15.90 23.22
N ALA A 50 39.55 -17.18 22.86
CA ALA A 50 38.36 -17.91 22.45
C ALA A 50 37.29 -17.92 23.57
N SER A 51 36.12 -17.33 23.30
CA SER A 51 34.86 -17.70 23.95
C SER A 51 33.68 -17.23 23.10
N ASN A 52 32.86 -18.20 22.66
CA ASN A 52 31.51 -18.09 22.10
C ASN A 52 31.07 -16.70 21.60
N VAL A 53 31.34 -16.40 20.32
CA VAL A 53 30.64 -15.32 19.63
C VAL A 53 29.18 -15.74 19.53
N LYS A 54 28.35 -15.25 20.47
CA LYS A 54 26.91 -15.20 20.24
C LYS A 54 26.74 -14.15 19.15
N ASP A 55 26.29 -14.55 17.97
CA ASP A 55 25.90 -13.62 16.92
C ASP A 55 24.81 -12.70 17.50
N ASP A 56 25.19 -11.50 17.91
CA ASP A 56 24.27 -10.50 18.46
C ASP A 56 23.23 -10.19 17.39
N ILE A 57 22.00 -10.64 17.64
CA ILE A 57 20.89 -10.47 16.71
C ILE A 57 20.71 -8.96 16.43
N SER A 58 20.44 -8.61 15.17
CA SER A 58 20.36 -7.19 14.76
C SER A 58 19.37 -6.41 15.61
N TRP A 59 19.67 -5.14 15.89
CA TRP A 59 18.97 -4.33 16.88
C TRP A 59 17.45 -4.19 16.69
N ILE A 60 16.98 -4.37 15.45
CA ILE A 60 15.57 -4.38 15.06
C ILE A 60 14.78 -5.48 15.78
N TRP A 61 15.45 -6.52 16.26
CA TRP A 61 14.85 -7.63 17.01
C TRP A 61 14.91 -7.45 18.55
N TYR A 62 15.56 -6.40 19.06
CA TYR A 62 15.40 -5.99 20.46
C TYR A 62 14.07 -5.24 20.62
N THR A 63 12.97 -5.98 20.66
CA THR A 63 11.64 -5.40 20.88
C THR A 63 11.43 -4.98 22.33
N PHE A 64 10.89 -3.78 22.52
CA PHE A 64 10.56 -3.15 23.81
C PHE A 64 9.78 -4.07 24.76
N GLY A 65 10.42 -4.43 25.87
CA GLY A 65 9.82 -5.12 27.01
C GLY A 65 10.87 -5.33 28.09
N GLU A 66 10.44 -5.32 29.36
CA GLU A 66 11.20 -5.48 30.61
C GLU A 66 11.83 -6.89 30.76
N LYS A 67 12.30 -7.47 29.66
CA LYS A 67 12.82 -8.84 29.56
C LYS A 67 14.30 -8.79 29.20
N ASP A 68 15.08 -9.67 29.82
CA ASP A 68 16.52 -9.74 29.62
C ASP A 68 16.84 -10.05 28.15
N ALA A 69 17.41 -9.07 27.45
CA ALA A 69 17.91 -9.22 26.08
C ALA A 69 19.03 -10.28 25.95
N ASN A 70 19.56 -10.76 27.08
CA ASN A 70 20.54 -11.84 27.15
C ASN A 70 19.93 -13.23 27.36
N ASN A 71 18.61 -13.33 27.60
CA ASN A 71 17.91 -14.60 27.77
C ASN A 71 17.48 -15.17 26.40
N PRO A 72 18.02 -16.32 25.97
CA PRO A 72 17.70 -16.90 24.66
C PRO A 72 16.21 -17.28 24.51
N GLU A 73 15.51 -17.58 25.61
CA GLU A 73 14.08 -17.91 25.53
C GLU A 73 13.19 -16.69 25.31
N ASP A 74 13.57 -15.54 25.87
CA ASP A 74 12.85 -14.27 25.64
C ASP A 74 13.05 -13.78 24.20
N ILE A 75 14.27 -13.95 23.65
CA ILE A 75 14.57 -13.70 22.24
C ILE A 75 13.76 -14.62 21.31
N LYS A 76 13.69 -15.93 21.61
CA LYS A 76 12.87 -16.86 20.81
C LYS A 76 11.38 -16.49 20.87
N ALA A 77 10.90 -16.06 22.04
CA ALA A 77 9.52 -15.63 22.22
C ALA A 77 9.23 -14.35 21.42
N SER A 78 10.11 -13.35 21.45
CA SER A 78 9.96 -12.12 20.65
C SER A 78 9.99 -12.41 19.15
N LEU A 79 10.90 -13.28 18.68
CA LEU A 79 10.99 -13.68 17.28
C LEU A 79 9.71 -14.41 16.81
N ARG A 80 9.17 -15.32 17.63
CA ARG A 80 7.89 -16.00 17.33
C ARG A 80 6.74 -15.00 17.25
N ALA A 81 6.71 -14.02 18.16
CA ALA A 81 5.69 -12.98 18.15
C ALA A 81 5.78 -12.11 16.88
N GLU A 82 6.97 -11.66 16.50
CA GLU A 82 7.18 -10.89 15.27
C GLU A 82 6.92 -11.68 14.00
N TRP A 83 7.25 -12.97 13.98
CA TRP A 83 6.87 -13.87 12.88
C TRP A 83 5.35 -14.01 12.77
N CYS A 84 4.65 -14.23 13.89
CA CYS A 84 3.19 -14.28 13.91
C CYS A 84 2.56 -12.97 13.42
N LYS A 85 3.07 -11.81 13.84
CA LYS A 85 2.61 -10.49 13.37
C LYS A 85 2.84 -10.32 11.87
N SER A 86 4.05 -10.63 11.39
CA SER A 86 4.39 -10.52 9.97
C SER A 86 3.54 -11.46 9.11
N ARG A 87 3.32 -12.70 9.56
CA ARG A 87 2.44 -13.66 8.90
C ARG A 87 0.98 -13.19 8.89
N ALA A 88 0.50 -12.58 9.98
CA ALA A 88 -0.85 -12.01 10.04
C ALA A 88 -1.01 -10.81 9.09
N ARG A 89 0.01 -9.94 8.98
CA ARG A 89 0.03 -8.84 7.99
C ARG A 89 0.02 -9.35 6.56
N ALA A 90 0.83 -10.37 6.25
CA ALA A 90 0.87 -10.96 4.92
C ALA A 90 -0.49 -11.57 4.51
N ARG A 91 -1.16 -12.28 5.44
CA ARG A 91 -2.52 -12.80 5.21
C ARG A 91 -3.54 -11.70 4.97
N ARG A 92 -3.54 -10.65 5.80
CA ARG A 92 -4.43 -9.50 5.63
C ARG A 92 -4.18 -8.78 4.30
N SER A 93 -2.93 -8.54 3.94
CA SER A 93 -2.58 -7.89 2.68
C SER A 93 -3.08 -8.69 1.47
N ARG A 94 -2.99 -10.03 1.52
CA ARG A 94 -3.59 -10.90 0.50
C ARG A 94 -5.11 -10.72 0.40
N GLU A 95 -5.81 -10.70 1.54
CA GLU A 95 -7.27 -10.46 1.58
C GLU A 95 -7.63 -9.09 1.00
N GLU A 96 -6.87 -8.04 1.34
CA GLU A 96 -7.07 -6.69 0.82
C GLU A 96 -6.93 -6.64 -0.71
N VAL A 97 -5.92 -7.30 -1.30
CA VAL A 97 -5.76 -7.36 -2.76
C VAL A 97 -6.98 -8.02 -3.43
N ILE A 98 -7.49 -9.12 -2.84
CA ILE A 98 -8.69 -9.80 -3.36
C ILE A 98 -9.92 -8.88 -3.27
N LEU A 99 -10.10 -8.21 -2.13
CA LEU A 99 -11.23 -7.30 -1.92
C LEU A 99 -11.18 -6.10 -2.87
N VAL A 100 -10.00 -5.53 -3.09
CA VAL A 100 -9.82 -4.40 -4.00
C VAL A 100 -10.11 -4.80 -5.45
N ASP A 101 -9.67 -5.97 -5.92
CA ASP A 101 -10.02 -6.45 -7.26
C ASP A 101 -11.54 -6.63 -7.42
N GLU A 102 -12.20 -7.17 -6.40
CA GLU A 102 -13.64 -7.36 -6.38
C GLU A 102 -14.40 -6.02 -6.35
N GLU A 103 -13.94 -5.03 -5.58
CA GLU A 103 -14.53 -3.70 -5.56
C GLU A 103 -14.36 -2.97 -6.90
N MET A 104 -13.19 -3.09 -7.54
CA MET A 104 -12.98 -2.59 -8.91
C MET A 104 -13.98 -3.22 -9.90
N ARG A 105 -14.18 -4.55 -9.81
CA ARG A 105 -15.17 -5.27 -10.63
C ARG A 105 -16.59 -4.76 -10.37
N ARG A 106 -16.98 -4.59 -9.10
CA ARG A 106 -18.31 -4.10 -8.71
C ARG A 106 -18.56 -2.67 -9.16
N ALA A 107 -17.55 -1.80 -9.06
CA ALA A 107 -17.64 -0.43 -9.52
C ALA A 107 -17.95 -0.33 -11.02
N ILE A 108 -17.31 -1.16 -11.84
CA ILE A 108 -17.59 -1.27 -13.29
C ILE A 108 -19.01 -1.77 -13.54
N GLU A 109 -19.41 -2.86 -12.87
CA GLU A 109 -20.75 -3.45 -13.05
C GLU A 109 -21.86 -2.49 -12.57
N TYR A 110 -21.60 -1.71 -11.53
CA TYR A 110 -22.52 -0.68 -11.05
C TYR A 110 -22.76 0.38 -12.12
N CYS A 111 -21.73 0.88 -12.81
CA CYS A 111 -21.88 1.86 -13.89
C CYS A 111 -22.78 1.30 -15.01
N ARG A 112 -22.54 0.05 -15.42
CA ARG A 112 -23.38 -0.64 -16.41
C ARG A 112 -24.83 -0.72 -15.96
N TRP A 113 -25.06 -1.26 -14.76
CA TRP A 113 -26.40 -1.38 -14.19
C TRP A 113 -27.10 -0.02 -14.08
N LYS A 114 -26.38 1.02 -13.70
CA LYS A 114 -26.92 2.37 -13.53
C LYS A 114 -27.28 2.99 -14.88
N GLY A 115 -26.48 2.77 -15.92
CA GLY A 115 -26.81 3.16 -17.28
C GLY A 115 -28.10 2.47 -17.78
N ASP A 116 -28.22 1.16 -17.58
CA ASP A 116 -29.45 0.42 -17.91
C ASP A 116 -30.65 0.89 -17.10
N TRP A 117 -30.43 1.28 -15.84
CA TRP A 117 -31.47 1.82 -14.97
C TRP A 117 -32.00 3.17 -15.48
N TRP A 118 -31.12 4.05 -15.97
CA TRP A 118 -31.51 5.32 -16.58
C TRP A 118 -32.35 5.13 -17.84
N LEU A 119 -31.99 4.18 -18.70
CA LEU A 119 -32.79 3.84 -19.89
C LEU A 119 -34.22 3.40 -19.51
N LYS A 120 -34.37 2.67 -18.40
CA LYS A 120 -35.69 2.28 -17.88
C LYS A 120 -36.51 3.45 -17.30
N GLN A 121 -35.89 4.61 -17.03
CA GLN A 121 -36.63 5.79 -16.57
C GLN A 121 -37.34 6.54 -17.71
N ILE A 122 -36.97 6.28 -18.96
CA ILE A 122 -37.61 6.91 -20.13
C ILE A 122 -39.09 6.50 -20.17
N GLY A 123 -39.99 7.49 -20.15
CA GLY A 123 -41.44 7.25 -20.17
C GLY A 123 -42.03 6.69 -18.87
N ASN A 124 -41.22 6.49 -17.81
CA ASN A 124 -41.71 5.99 -16.53
C ASN A 124 -42.60 7.02 -15.79
N ARG A 125 -42.31 8.31 -15.98
CA ARG A 125 -43.16 9.40 -15.44
C ARG A 125 -44.24 9.78 -16.45
N GLN A 126 -45.49 9.50 -16.10
CA GLN A 126 -46.67 9.81 -16.91
C GLN A 126 -47.38 11.10 -16.42
N GLY A 127 -48.28 11.64 -17.25
CA GLY A 127 -49.09 12.81 -16.89
C GLY A 127 -48.33 14.14 -16.86
N VAL A 128 -47.18 14.21 -17.53
CA VAL A 128 -46.36 15.42 -17.66
C VAL A 128 -46.61 16.10 -19.01
N ALA A 129 -46.35 17.39 -19.08
CA ALA A 129 -46.45 18.15 -20.32
C ALA A 129 -45.42 17.67 -21.36
N PRO A 130 -45.70 17.77 -22.68
CA PRO A 130 -44.83 17.20 -23.72
C PRO A 130 -43.37 17.69 -23.69
N TRP A 131 -43.14 18.97 -23.38
CA TRP A 131 -41.78 19.50 -23.28
C TRP A 131 -41.01 18.98 -22.06
N ILE A 132 -41.72 18.64 -20.97
CA ILE A 132 -41.11 18.01 -19.79
C ILE A 132 -40.77 16.56 -20.11
N GLU A 133 -41.63 15.85 -20.83
CA GLU A 133 -41.37 14.48 -21.28
C GLU A 133 -40.10 14.43 -22.15
N GLU A 134 -39.96 15.35 -23.11
CA GLU A 134 -38.77 15.45 -23.96
C GLU A 134 -37.50 15.74 -23.14
N GLY A 135 -37.58 16.66 -22.17
CA GLY A 135 -36.46 16.96 -21.28
C GLY A 135 -36.06 15.78 -20.40
N LEU A 136 -37.03 15.04 -19.83
CA LEU A 136 -36.78 13.84 -19.04
C LEU A 136 -36.14 12.73 -19.87
N ARG A 137 -36.61 12.56 -21.12
CA ARG A 137 -36.03 11.61 -22.07
C ARG A 137 -34.57 11.97 -22.38
N SER A 138 -34.32 13.23 -22.74
CA SER A 138 -32.99 13.73 -23.07
C SER A 138 -32.02 13.54 -21.90
N TYR A 139 -32.45 13.93 -20.69
CA TYR A 139 -31.64 13.78 -19.48
C TYR A 139 -31.35 12.31 -19.16
N ALA A 140 -32.35 11.43 -19.23
CA ALA A 140 -32.13 10.00 -18.97
C ALA A 140 -31.15 9.37 -19.97
N LEU A 141 -31.21 9.76 -21.25
CA LEU A 141 -30.26 9.32 -22.27
C LEU A 141 -28.83 9.82 -22.01
N GLU A 142 -28.68 11.08 -21.60
CA GLU A 142 -27.38 11.66 -21.24
C GLU A 142 -26.77 11.00 -20.00
N GLN A 143 -27.59 10.74 -18.98
CA GLN A 143 -27.12 10.03 -17.79
C GLN A 143 -26.73 8.58 -18.12
N ALA A 144 -27.52 7.88 -18.95
CA ALA A 144 -27.17 6.54 -19.40
C ALA A 144 -25.83 6.51 -20.17
N SER A 145 -25.62 7.47 -21.08
CA SER A 145 -24.38 7.55 -21.86
C SER A 145 -23.17 7.88 -20.97
N THR A 146 -23.35 8.75 -19.97
CA THR A 146 -22.31 9.11 -19.01
C THR A 146 -21.87 7.90 -18.17
N GLU A 147 -22.82 7.10 -17.68
CA GLU A 147 -22.50 5.90 -16.90
C GLU A 147 -21.81 4.83 -17.77
N MET A 148 -22.26 4.64 -19.02
CA MET A 148 -21.61 3.72 -19.95
C MET A 148 -20.19 4.17 -20.32
N ARG A 149 -19.97 5.47 -20.50
CA ARG A 149 -18.63 6.03 -20.71
C ARG A 149 -17.74 5.78 -19.51
N ARG A 150 -18.23 6.04 -18.28
CA ARG A 150 -17.51 5.77 -17.03
C ARG A 150 -17.13 4.29 -16.91
N MET A 151 -18.04 3.38 -17.26
CA MET A 151 -17.76 1.93 -17.29
C MET A 151 -16.56 1.61 -18.18
N VAL A 152 -16.54 2.13 -19.41
CA VAL A 152 -15.45 1.89 -20.38
C VAL A 152 -14.14 2.47 -19.87
N GLU A 153 -14.17 3.73 -19.41
CA GLU A 153 -13.01 4.44 -18.89
C GLU A 153 -12.41 3.73 -17.66
N TRP A 154 -13.24 3.31 -16.70
CA TRP A 154 -12.81 2.57 -15.53
C TRP A 154 -12.30 1.19 -15.88
N THR A 155 -12.91 0.50 -16.84
CA THR A 155 -12.40 -0.79 -17.31
C THR A 155 -11.00 -0.64 -17.88
N GLN A 156 -10.76 0.39 -18.71
CA GLN A 156 -9.45 0.66 -19.30
C GLN A 156 -8.41 1.03 -18.25
N ARG A 157 -8.73 1.96 -17.33
CA ARG A 157 -7.80 2.41 -16.29
C ARG A 157 -7.49 1.34 -15.24
N LEU A 158 -8.48 0.54 -14.87
CA LEU A 158 -8.31 -0.49 -13.83
C LEU A 158 -7.69 -1.76 -14.37
N LYS A 159 -7.82 -2.06 -15.67
CA LYS A 159 -7.19 -3.23 -16.31
C LYS A 159 -5.72 -3.45 -15.90
N PRO A 160 -4.79 -2.48 -16.05
CA PRO A 160 -3.39 -2.69 -15.67
C PRO A 160 -3.19 -2.97 -14.18
N ILE A 161 -4.06 -2.45 -13.31
CA ILE A 161 -3.99 -2.68 -11.85
C ILE A 161 -4.48 -4.10 -11.53
N ARG A 162 -5.61 -4.49 -12.13
CA ARG A 162 -6.21 -5.82 -11.95
C ARG A 162 -5.31 -6.94 -12.49
N ASP A 163 -4.71 -6.75 -13.67
CA ASP A 163 -3.76 -7.70 -14.24
C ASP A 163 -2.57 -7.93 -13.28
N ARG A 164 -2.00 -6.86 -12.70
CA ARG A 164 -0.92 -6.98 -11.71
C ARG A 164 -1.38 -7.66 -10.43
N ALA A 165 -2.57 -7.34 -9.92
CA ALA A 165 -3.14 -7.99 -8.74
C ALA A 165 -3.32 -9.50 -8.97
N VAL A 166 -3.77 -9.92 -10.15
CA VAL A 166 -3.87 -11.33 -10.54
C VAL A 166 -2.50 -12.01 -10.52
N GLY A 167 -1.48 -11.39 -11.13
CA GLY A 167 -0.12 -11.94 -11.11
C GLY A 167 0.43 -12.11 -9.69
N LEU A 168 0.24 -11.11 -8.82
CA LEU A 168 0.65 -11.19 -7.41
C LEU A 168 -0.08 -12.32 -6.67
N LEU A 169 -1.40 -12.46 -6.87
CA LEU A 169 -2.17 -13.53 -6.24
C LEU A 169 -1.77 -14.92 -6.76
N GLN A 170 -1.43 -15.04 -8.05
CA GLN A 170 -0.91 -16.28 -8.62
C GLN A 170 0.42 -16.66 -7.98
N TRP A 171 1.37 -15.72 -7.91
CA TRP A 171 2.66 -15.94 -7.24
C TRP A 171 2.54 -16.31 -5.76
N ILE A 172 1.61 -15.68 -5.03
CA ILE A 172 1.35 -16.00 -3.62
C ILE A 172 0.81 -17.43 -3.44
N ASN A 173 0.05 -17.93 -4.43
CA ASN A 173 -0.52 -19.28 -4.40
C ASN A 173 0.45 -20.34 -4.92
N ASP A 174 1.27 -19.98 -5.90
CA ASP A 174 2.23 -20.83 -6.58
C ASP A 174 3.57 -20.11 -6.70
N PRO A 175 4.55 -20.42 -5.82
CA PRO A 175 5.87 -19.80 -5.85
C PRO A 175 6.68 -20.12 -7.13
N GLU A 176 6.30 -21.14 -7.90
CA GLU A 176 6.95 -21.48 -9.17
C GLU A 176 6.51 -20.54 -10.31
N PHE A 177 5.45 -19.73 -10.07
CA PHE A 177 5.00 -18.74 -11.02
C PHE A 177 6.06 -17.65 -11.26
N GLN A 178 6.43 -17.46 -12.53
CA GLN A 178 7.42 -16.47 -12.95
C GLN A 178 6.83 -15.05 -12.96
N LEU A 179 6.70 -14.47 -11.76
CA LEU A 179 6.12 -13.14 -11.55
C LEU A 179 6.83 -12.05 -12.34
N ASP A 180 8.17 -12.03 -12.34
CA ASP A 180 8.94 -10.99 -13.04
C ASP A 180 8.70 -11.00 -14.55
N GLY A 181 8.58 -12.19 -15.15
CA GLY A 181 8.24 -12.35 -16.56
C GLY A 181 6.83 -11.86 -16.88
N TYR A 182 5.87 -12.20 -16.01
CA TYR A 182 4.49 -11.72 -16.13
C TYR A 182 4.38 -10.20 -15.99
N LEU A 183 5.05 -9.60 -15.01
CA LEU A 183 5.06 -8.15 -14.80
C LEU A 183 5.77 -7.41 -15.93
N ALA A 184 6.87 -7.96 -16.48
CA ALA A 184 7.57 -7.39 -17.62
C ALA A 184 6.69 -7.33 -18.88
N GLN A 185 5.83 -8.34 -19.10
CA GLN A 185 4.84 -8.32 -20.19
C GLN A 185 3.80 -7.21 -20.00
N LEU A 186 3.43 -6.90 -18.74
CA LEU A 186 2.47 -5.85 -18.41
C LEU A 186 3.07 -4.44 -18.37
N ALA A 187 4.40 -4.31 -18.24
CA ALA A 187 5.10 -3.03 -18.16
C ALA A 187 5.04 -2.21 -19.46
N SER A 188 4.68 -2.83 -20.60
CA SER A 188 4.39 -2.11 -21.85
C SER A 188 3.14 -1.24 -21.77
N ASN A 189 2.32 -1.36 -20.72
CA ASN A 189 1.14 -0.55 -20.47
C ASN A 189 1.41 0.36 -19.27
N ASP A 190 1.85 1.59 -19.55
CA ASP A 190 2.11 2.60 -18.51
C ASP A 190 0.87 2.80 -17.64
N ILE A 191 1.06 2.70 -16.32
CA ILE A 191 0.00 3.05 -15.37
C ILE A 191 0.03 4.57 -15.20
N ASN A 192 -0.71 5.30 -16.03
CA ASN A 192 -1.00 6.69 -15.71
C ASN A 192 -2.18 6.70 -14.72
N ILE A 193 -1.89 6.52 -13.42
CA ILE A 193 -2.86 6.83 -12.36
C ILE A 193 -2.84 8.35 -12.23
N ASP A 194 -3.56 9.01 -13.12
CA ASP A 194 -3.85 10.42 -12.91
C ASP A 194 -4.79 10.54 -11.71
N LEU A 195 -4.19 10.83 -10.56
CA LEU A 195 -4.90 11.18 -9.32
C LEU A 195 -5.25 12.67 -9.30
N SER A 196 -5.13 13.39 -10.43
CA SER A 196 -5.62 14.77 -10.49
C SER A 196 -7.12 14.78 -10.16
N PRO A 197 -7.55 15.59 -9.18
CA PRO A 197 -8.96 15.79 -8.90
C PRO A 197 -9.55 16.67 -10.00
N ASP A 198 -9.67 16.14 -11.21
CA ASP A 198 -10.37 16.81 -12.31
C ASP A 198 -11.87 16.58 -12.12
N VAL A 199 -12.41 17.23 -11.10
CA VAL A 199 -13.81 17.63 -11.05
C VAL A 199 -13.81 19.13 -10.84
N GLU A 200 -13.30 19.87 -11.82
CA GLU A 200 -14.00 21.10 -12.15
C GLU A 200 -15.31 20.63 -12.78
N ASP A 201 -16.37 20.65 -11.97
CA ASP A 201 -17.73 20.73 -12.45
C ASP A 201 -17.77 21.85 -13.49
N SER A 202 -17.70 21.49 -14.77
CA SER A 202 -18.30 22.32 -15.81
C SER A 202 -19.81 22.25 -15.59
N PHE A 203 -20.25 22.95 -14.54
CA PHE A 203 -21.61 23.40 -14.38
C PHE A 203 -21.89 24.21 -15.64
N MET A 204 -22.55 23.55 -16.58
CA MET A 204 -22.93 24.10 -17.87
C MET A 204 -23.80 25.33 -17.57
N ASP A 205 -23.25 26.53 -17.73
CA ASP A 205 -24.02 27.77 -17.73
C ASP A 205 -24.96 27.74 -18.94
N CYS A 206 -26.11 27.09 -18.79
CA CYS A 206 -27.27 27.30 -19.64
C CYS A 206 -27.94 28.62 -19.21
N SER A 207 -27.29 29.73 -19.56
CA SER A 207 -28.00 31.01 -19.69
C SER A 207 -28.68 31.02 -21.07
N SER A 208 -30.00 30.85 -21.06
CA SER A 208 -30.89 31.31 -22.15
C SER A 208 -31.54 32.62 -21.74
#